data_AF-Q71DB1-F1
#
_entry.id   AF-Q71DB1-F1
#
_cell.length_a   1.000
_cell.length_b   1.000
_cell.length_c   1.000
_cell.angle_alpha   90.00
_cell.angle_beta   90.00
_cell.angle_gamma   90.00
#
_symmetry.space_group_name_H-M   'P 1'
#
loop_
_entity.id
_entity.type
_entity.pdbx_description
1 polymer ?
#
loop_
_entity_poly.entity_id
_entity_poly.type
_entity_poly.pdbx_seq_one_letter_code
_entity_poly.pdbx_strand_id
1 'polypeptide(L)'
;MPDFVTAELKEKCAKFDIAPPPPTDGDASGSFESKRRHHHPHPPPCFFSCIFNETGIYQNRNLDEDKLKSYLQVIFKDSTDLQTTATEAFTTCATKVAEFEANLPPRPGPSPPPGFPICPHDAGHLMGCVFRNLMKNCPDSIRNDSQQCTDMKEFFTKCKPPRGPPPSGEDM
;
A
#
# COMPACT_ATOMS: atom_id res chain seq x y z
N MET A 1 -4.43 9.23 -9.23
CA MET A 1 -5.23 8.44 -8.28
C MET A 1 -5.91 9.42 -7.35
N PRO A 2 -7.23 9.34 -7.17
CA PRO A 2 -7.94 10.26 -6.29
C PRO A 2 -7.46 10.08 -4.84
N ASP A 3 -7.49 11.17 -4.09
CA ASP A 3 -6.92 11.20 -2.74
C ASP A 3 -7.83 10.47 -1.76
N PHE A 4 -7.32 9.38 -1.18
CA PHE A 4 -8.06 8.63 -0.16
C PHE A 4 -7.97 9.30 1.22
N VAL A 5 -6.98 10.17 1.45
CA VAL A 5 -6.72 10.76 2.77
C VAL A 5 -7.12 12.22 2.75
N THR A 6 -8.09 12.59 3.58
CA THR A 6 -8.51 14.00 3.69
C THR A 6 -7.37 14.88 4.22
N ALA A 7 -7.41 16.18 3.93
CA ALA A 7 -6.43 17.13 4.46
C ALA A 7 -6.35 17.10 5.99
N GLU A 8 -7.50 16.97 6.66
CA GLU A 8 -7.58 16.83 8.11
C GLU A 8 -6.84 15.59 8.62
N LEU A 9 -7.02 14.44 7.96
CA LEU A 9 -6.32 13.21 8.34
C LEU A 9 -4.82 13.29 8.04
N LYS A 10 -4.42 13.95 6.95
CA LYS A 10 -3.01 14.22 6.66
C LYS A 10 -2.36 15.05 7.76
N GLU A 11 -3.05 16.09 8.24
CA GLU A 11 -2.55 16.92 9.33
C GLU A 11 -2.44 16.13 10.64
N LYS A 12 -3.50 15.41 11.04
CA LYS A 12 -3.51 14.56 12.25
C LYS A 12 -2.42 13.50 12.24
N CYS A 13 -2.15 12.92 11.07
CA CYS A 13 -1.18 11.83 10.90
C CYS A 13 0.18 12.29 10.38
N ALA A 14 0.42 13.61 10.22
CA ALA A 14 1.63 14.16 9.60
C ALA A 14 2.94 13.69 10.25
N LYS A 15 2.93 13.49 11.57
CA LYS A 15 4.08 12.97 12.32
C LYS A 15 4.57 11.58 11.87
N PHE A 16 3.73 10.86 11.13
CA PHE A 16 4.04 9.54 10.59
C PHE A 16 4.30 9.55 9.09
N ASP A 17 4.16 10.69 8.42
CA ASP A 17 4.47 10.89 7.01
C ASP A 17 5.95 11.24 6.81
N ILE A 18 6.81 10.34 7.30
CA ILE A 18 8.27 10.53 7.27
C ILE A 18 8.82 9.71 6.11
N ALA A 19 9.20 10.39 5.03
CA ALA A 19 10.04 9.78 4.01
C ALA A 19 11.47 9.62 4.55
N PRO A 20 12.11 8.45 4.44
CA PRO A 20 13.53 8.34 4.72
C PRO A 20 14.31 9.29 3.79
N PRO A 21 15.41 9.92 4.27
CA PRO A 21 16.20 10.80 3.44
C PRO A 21 16.74 10.03 2.22
N PRO A 22 16.91 10.70 1.06
CA PRO A 22 17.55 10.07 -0.09
C PRO A 22 18.96 9.60 0.28
N PRO A 23 19.45 8.50 -0.30
CA PRO A 23 20.83 8.07 -0.10
C PRO A 23 21.79 9.19 -0.57
N THR A 24 22.84 9.45 0.20
CA THR A 24 23.90 10.40 -0.18
C THR A 24 24.72 9.86 -1.35
N ASP A 25 25.12 10.74 -2.28
CA ASP A 25 25.73 10.45 -3.59
C ASP A 25 27.05 9.61 -3.59
N GLY A 26 27.53 9.16 -2.43
CA GLY A 26 28.72 8.30 -2.30
C GLY A 26 28.47 6.81 -2.50
N ASP A 27 27.22 6.34 -2.36
CA ASP A 27 26.85 4.92 -2.51
C ASP A 27 26.44 4.54 -3.95
N ALA A 28 26.44 5.50 -4.87
CA ALA A 28 26.02 5.33 -6.27
C ALA A 28 27.15 4.84 -7.21
N SER A 29 28.20 4.22 -6.67
CA SER A 29 29.31 3.65 -7.46
C SER A 29 29.20 2.13 -7.68
N GLY A 30 28.11 1.50 -7.25
CA GLY A 30 27.82 0.11 -7.55
C GLY A 30 27.23 -0.07 -8.96
N SER A 31 27.90 -0.85 -9.81
CA SER A 31 27.39 -1.40 -11.07
C SER A 31 25.89 -1.73 -10.98
N PHE A 32 25.14 -1.42 -12.04
CA PHE A 32 23.74 -1.79 -12.26
C PHE A 32 23.44 -3.30 -12.10
N GLU A 33 24.46 -4.15 -11.89
CA GLU A 33 24.35 -5.59 -11.66
C GLU A 33 24.43 -6.01 -10.17
N SER A 34 24.69 -5.11 -9.23
CA SER A 34 24.76 -5.50 -7.81
C SER A 34 23.39 -5.48 -7.13
N LYS A 35 22.81 -6.67 -6.98
CA LYS A 35 21.86 -7.07 -5.94
C LYS A 35 20.64 -6.14 -5.78
N ARG A 36 19.51 -6.57 -6.36
CA ARG A 36 18.14 -6.21 -5.95
C ARG A 36 17.78 -6.67 -4.51
N ARG A 37 18.70 -6.49 -3.55
CA ARG A 37 18.54 -6.75 -2.13
C ARG A 37 18.67 -5.45 -1.35
N HIS A 38 17.90 -4.46 -1.75
CA HIS A 38 17.58 -3.35 -0.86
C HIS A 38 16.08 -3.37 -0.63
N HIS A 39 15.63 -4.33 0.18
CA HIS A 39 14.61 -3.97 1.16
C HIS A 39 15.29 -2.95 2.06
N HIS A 40 15.28 -1.67 1.67
CA HIS A 40 15.39 -0.64 2.69
C HIS A 40 14.29 -0.99 3.69
N PRO A 41 14.60 -1.04 5.00
CA PRO A 41 13.57 -1.15 6.01
C PRO A 41 12.75 0.13 5.91
N HIS A 42 11.80 0.17 4.99
CA HIS A 42 10.76 1.16 4.98
C HIS A 42 10.03 0.91 6.28
N PRO A 43 10.08 1.87 7.23
CA PRO A 43 9.25 1.79 8.41
C PRO A 43 7.83 1.49 7.92
N PRO A 44 7.11 0.52 8.51
CA PRO A 44 5.73 0.26 8.14
C PRO A 44 5.00 1.61 8.24
N PRO A 45 4.22 2.02 7.22
CA PRO A 45 3.68 3.37 7.19
C PRO A 45 2.65 3.51 8.31
N CYS A 46 3.13 3.92 9.48
CA CYS A 46 2.35 4.31 10.64
C CYS A 46 1.27 5.33 10.27
N PHE A 47 1.51 6.05 9.17
CA PHE A 47 0.56 6.92 8.53
C PHE A 47 -0.79 6.24 8.25
N PHE A 48 -0.81 5.07 7.60
CA PHE A 48 -2.06 4.37 7.32
C PHE A 48 -2.67 3.73 8.55
N SER A 49 -1.85 3.27 9.51
CA SER A 49 -2.37 2.83 10.80
C SER A 49 -3.05 3.98 11.56
N CYS A 50 -2.49 5.17 11.53
CA CYS A 50 -3.09 6.38 12.10
C CYS A 50 -4.42 6.70 11.43
N ILE A 51 -4.46 6.73 10.09
CA ILE A 51 -5.70 6.97 9.33
C ILE A 51 -6.79 5.96 9.68
N PHE A 52 -6.45 4.67 9.77
CA PHE A 52 -7.42 3.64 10.11
C PHE A 52 -7.89 3.71 11.57
N ASN A 53 -7.04 4.15 12.49
CA ASN A 53 -7.45 4.41 13.87
C ASN A 53 -8.41 5.61 13.96
N GLU A 54 -8.11 6.70 13.25
CA GLU A 54 -8.95 7.91 13.23
C GLU A 54 -10.32 7.67 12.57
N THR A 55 -10.34 6.90 11.47
CA THR A 55 -11.57 6.63 10.70
C THR A 55 -12.35 5.43 11.22
N GLY A 56 -11.68 4.51 11.92
CA GLY A 56 -12.25 3.24 12.37
C GLY A 56 -12.60 2.25 11.26
N ILE A 57 -12.18 2.51 10.02
CA ILE A 57 -12.47 1.67 8.84
C ILE A 57 -11.80 0.30 8.93
N TYR A 58 -10.62 0.23 9.55
CA TYR A 58 -9.86 -1.01 9.64
C TYR A 58 -9.20 -1.13 11.00
N GLN A 59 -9.60 -2.11 11.81
CA GLN A 59 -9.08 -2.30 13.15
C GLN A 59 -8.89 -3.78 13.43
N ASN A 60 -7.76 -4.15 14.05
CA ASN A 60 -7.49 -5.53 14.45
C ASN A 60 -7.67 -6.53 13.30
N ARG A 61 -7.23 -6.15 12.09
CA ARG A 61 -7.39 -6.91 10.84
C ARG A 61 -8.83 -7.11 10.36
N ASN A 62 -9.76 -6.32 10.87
CA ASN A 62 -11.17 -6.35 10.49
C ASN A 62 -11.56 -5.06 9.75
N LEU A 63 -12.21 -5.21 8.60
CA LEU A 63 -12.74 -4.11 7.81
C LEU A 63 -14.18 -3.81 8.23
N ASP A 64 -14.43 -2.57 8.64
CA ASP A 64 -15.76 -2.06 8.91
C ASP A 64 -16.34 -1.49 7.60
N GLU A 65 -17.14 -2.30 6.91
CA GLU A 65 -17.69 -1.95 5.59
C GLU A 65 -18.64 -0.76 5.64
N ASP A 66 -19.39 -0.57 6.74
CA ASP A 66 -20.31 0.55 6.89
C ASP A 66 -19.56 1.88 7.06
N LYS A 67 -18.50 1.88 7.88
CA LYS A 67 -17.62 3.05 8.00
C LYS A 67 -16.86 3.32 6.72
N LEU A 68 -16.38 2.28 6.03
CA LEU A 68 -15.74 2.42 4.73
C LEU A 68 -16.70 3.11 3.74
N LYS A 69 -17.91 2.59 3.59
CA LYS A 69 -18.91 3.14 2.69
C LYS A 69 -19.24 4.59 3.02
N SER A 70 -19.45 4.90 4.30
CA SER A 70 -19.71 6.26 4.77
C SER A 70 -18.54 7.20 4.45
N TYR A 71 -17.31 6.74 4.63
CA TYR A 71 -16.11 7.51 4.31
C TYR A 71 -15.95 7.74 2.80
N LEU A 72 -16.14 6.71 1.98
CA LEU A 72 -16.08 6.78 0.52
C LEU A 72 -17.14 7.73 -0.07
N GLN A 73 -18.33 7.80 0.52
CA GLN A 73 -19.36 8.76 0.14
C GLN A 73 -18.92 10.21 0.34
N VAL A 74 -18.06 10.48 1.32
CA VAL A 74 -17.51 11.82 1.56
C VAL A 74 -16.37 12.12 0.59
N ILE A 75 -15.39 11.21 0.46
CA ILE A 75 -14.17 11.50 -0.30
C ILE A 75 -14.34 11.34 -1.82
N PHE A 76 -15.24 10.47 -2.26
CA PHE A 76 -15.57 10.25 -3.68
C PHE A 76 -17.02 10.62 -3.97
N LYS A 77 -17.53 11.67 -3.32
CA LYS A 77 -18.91 12.15 -3.45
C LYS A 77 -19.37 12.33 -4.91
N ASP A 78 -18.43 12.67 -5.80
CA ASP A 78 -18.70 12.98 -7.21
C ASP A 78 -18.55 11.75 -8.14
N SER A 79 -18.23 10.56 -7.61
CA SER A 79 -18.02 9.36 -8.41
C SER A 79 -18.47 8.08 -7.69
N THR A 80 -19.66 7.59 -8.05
CA THR A 80 -20.18 6.29 -7.60
C THR A 80 -19.33 5.12 -8.09
N ASP A 81 -18.71 5.25 -9.27
CA ASP A 81 -17.82 4.23 -9.82
C ASP A 81 -16.57 4.07 -8.92
N LEU A 82 -15.95 5.18 -8.51
CA LEU A 82 -14.83 5.15 -7.58
C LEU A 82 -15.21 4.59 -6.22
N GLN A 83 -16.39 4.96 -5.69
CA GLN A 83 -16.89 4.37 -4.44
C GLN A 83 -17.01 2.84 -4.55
N THR A 84 -17.55 2.35 -5.67
CA THR A 84 -17.74 0.92 -5.93
C THR A 84 -16.38 0.21 -6.06
N THR A 85 -15.50 0.71 -6.93
CA THR A 85 -14.16 0.13 -7.13
C THR A 85 -13.32 0.16 -5.86
N ALA A 86 -13.41 1.23 -5.06
CA ALA A 86 -12.71 1.31 -3.79
C ALA A 86 -13.28 0.30 -2.78
N THR A 87 -14.60 0.18 -2.67
CA THR A 87 -15.23 -0.82 -1.79
C THR A 87 -14.76 -2.23 -2.12
N GLU A 88 -14.83 -2.61 -3.40
CA GLU A 88 -14.36 -3.93 -3.87
C GLU A 88 -12.87 -4.15 -3.59
N ALA A 89 -12.04 -3.12 -3.78
CA ALA A 89 -10.61 -3.18 -3.51
C ALA A 89 -10.33 -3.42 -2.02
N PHE A 90 -11.00 -2.69 -1.12
CA PHE A 90 -10.85 -2.86 0.31
C PHE A 90 -11.30 -4.24 0.79
N THR A 91 -12.50 -4.69 0.40
CA THR A 91 -13.01 -6.02 0.76
C THR A 91 -12.08 -7.13 0.27
N THR A 92 -11.67 -7.06 -1.01
CA THR A 92 -10.74 -8.05 -1.58
C THR A 92 -9.40 -8.08 -0.84
N CYS A 93 -8.87 -6.91 -0.51
CA CYS A 93 -7.55 -6.80 0.10
C CYS A 93 -7.56 -7.15 1.58
N ALA A 94 -8.61 -6.81 2.33
CA ALA A 94 -8.78 -7.21 3.72
C ALA A 94 -8.80 -8.73 3.85
N THR A 95 -9.58 -9.43 3.00
CA THR A 95 -9.59 -10.90 2.94
C THR A 95 -8.21 -11.47 2.65
N LYS A 96 -7.50 -10.92 1.66
CA LYS A 96 -6.14 -11.40 1.31
C LYS A 96 -5.10 -11.16 2.40
N VAL A 97 -5.17 -10.04 3.11
CA VAL A 97 -4.28 -9.76 4.24
C VAL A 97 -4.54 -10.74 5.37
N ALA A 98 -5.82 -11.01 5.69
CA ALA A 98 -6.19 -12.00 6.70
C ALA A 98 -5.73 -13.42 6.32
N GLU A 99 -5.92 -13.84 5.07
CA GLU A 99 -5.45 -15.12 4.54
C GLU A 99 -3.92 -15.22 4.58
N PHE A 100 -3.21 -14.17 4.17
CA PHE A 100 -1.75 -14.15 4.15
C PHE A 100 -1.19 -14.34 5.57
N GLU A 101 -1.68 -13.57 6.54
CA GLU A 101 -1.28 -13.67 7.94
C GLU A 101 -1.58 -15.05 8.54
N ALA A 102 -2.75 -15.64 8.24
CA ALA A 102 -3.11 -16.98 8.72
C ALA A 102 -2.16 -18.08 8.20
N ASN A 103 -1.50 -17.84 7.05
CA ASN A 103 -0.57 -18.77 6.42
C ASN A 103 0.90 -18.47 6.74
N LEU A 104 1.21 -17.37 7.45
CA LEU A 104 2.57 -17.05 7.84
C LEU A 104 2.98 -17.78 9.12
N PRO A 105 4.19 -18.36 9.18
CA PRO A 105 4.73 -18.85 10.44
C PRO A 105 4.94 -17.66 11.39
N PRO A 106 4.73 -17.83 12.71
CA PRO A 106 4.99 -16.78 13.68
C PRO A 106 6.46 -16.38 13.59
N ARG A 107 6.72 -15.17 13.09
CA ARG A 107 8.04 -14.56 13.05
C ARG A 107 7.98 -13.25 13.81
N PRO A 108 8.92 -12.98 14.74
CA PRO A 108 9.07 -11.65 15.27
C PRO A 108 9.39 -10.71 14.11
N GLY A 109 8.58 -9.66 13.94
CA GLY A 109 8.84 -8.63 12.94
C GLY A 109 10.20 -7.97 13.21
N PRO A 110 10.89 -7.48 12.17
CA PRO A 110 12.13 -6.74 12.36
C PRO A 110 11.84 -5.51 13.25
N SER A 111 12.67 -5.30 14.27
CA SER A 111 12.59 -4.09 15.09
C SER A 111 12.80 -2.86 14.20
N PRO A 112 12.00 -1.79 14.36
CA PRO A 112 12.22 -0.56 13.61
C PRO A 112 13.57 0.05 13.98
N PRO A 113 14.16 0.88 13.10
CA PRO A 113 15.34 1.67 13.45
C PRO A 113 15.08 2.53 14.70
N PRO A 114 16.11 2.86 15.50
CA PRO A 114 15.97 3.75 16.65
C PRO A 114 15.27 5.07 16.26
N GLY A 115 14.28 5.48 17.05
CA GLY A 115 13.49 6.69 16.79
C GLY A 115 12.24 6.50 15.92
N PHE A 116 12.03 5.30 15.34
CA PHE A 116 10.81 4.99 14.60
C PHE A 116 9.78 4.22 15.45
N PRO A 117 8.49 4.58 15.36
CA PRO A 117 7.43 3.86 16.07
C PRO A 117 7.24 2.44 15.52
N ILE A 118 6.89 1.50 16.40
CA ILE A 118 6.40 0.17 16.02
C ILE A 118 4.94 0.34 15.60
N CYS A 119 4.63 -0.04 14.37
CA CYS A 119 3.28 0.05 13.82
C CYS A 119 2.83 -1.28 13.23
N PRO A 120 1.51 -1.56 13.23
CA PRO A 120 0.96 -2.73 12.56
C PRO A 120 1.33 -2.75 11.08
N HIS A 121 1.90 -3.86 10.61
CA HIS A 121 2.29 -4.04 9.21
C HIS A 121 1.08 -4.22 8.29
N ASP A 122 -0.03 -4.75 8.80
CA ASP A 122 -1.26 -5.04 8.06
C ASP A 122 -1.86 -3.79 7.41
N ALA A 123 -1.82 -2.64 8.07
CA ALA A 123 -2.31 -1.38 7.51
C ALA A 123 -1.59 -0.99 6.21
N GLY A 124 -0.26 -1.13 6.18
CA GLY A 124 0.55 -0.87 4.98
C GLY A 124 0.29 -1.89 3.87
N HIS A 125 0.18 -3.17 4.22
CA HIS A 125 -0.13 -4.23 3.26
C HIS A 125 -1.52 -4.06 2.65
N LEU A 126 -2.52 -3.71 3.47
CA LEU A 126 -3.88 -3.42 3.02
C LEU A 126 -3.87 -2.29 1.99
N MET A 127 -3.26 -1.14 2.33
CA MET A 127 -3.25 0.01 1.42
C MET A 127 -2.43 -0.24 0.14
N GLY A 128 -1.29 -0.92 0.24
CA GLY A 128 -0.54 -1.35 -0.94
C GLY A 128 -1.38 -2.23 -1.88
N CYS A 129 -2.15 -3.16 -1.32
CA CYS A 129 -3.09 -3.97 -2.08
C CYS A 129 -4.24 -3.14 -2.69
N VAL A 130 -4.85 -2.24 -1.91
CA VAL A 130 -5.96 -1.38 -2.35
C VAL A 130 -5.52 -0.51 -3.51
N PHE A 131 -4.39 0.18 -3.40
CA PHE A 131 -3.85 1.02 -4.47
C PHE A 131 -3.60 0.23 -5.75
N ARG A 132 -3.05 -0.99 -5.63
CA ARG A 132 -2.85 -1.86 -6.80
C ARG A 132 -4.18 -2.25 -7.46
N ASN A 133 -5.21 -2.56 -6.68
CA ASN A 133 -6.53 -2.92 -7.23
C ASN A 133 -7.25 -1.71 -7.84
N LEU A 134 -7.17 -0.54 -7.20
CA LEU A 134 -7.70 0.71 -7.75
C LEU A 134 -7.05 1.06 -9.09
N MET A 135 -5.73 0.94 -9.22
CA MET A 135 -5.03 1.20 -10.47
C MET A 135 -5.40 0.20 -11.57
N LYS A 136 -5.53 -1.08 -11.21
CA LYS A 136 -5.90 -2.15 -12.16
C LYS A 136 -7.35 -2.00 -12.65
N ASN A 137 -8.26 -1.67 -11.73
CA ASN A 137 -9.70 -1.63 -11.97
C ASN A 137 -10.22 -0.19 -12.13
N CYS A 138 -9.33 0.77 -12.38
CA CYS A 138 -9.68 2.19 -12.53
C CYS A 138 -10.81 2.34 -13.58
N PRO A 139 -11.98 2.88 -13.19
CA PRO A 139 -13.12 3.03 -14.10
C PRO A 139 -12.75 3.87 -15.32
N ASP A 140 -13.24 3.47 -16.49
CA ASP A 140 -12.99 4.21 -17.73
C ASP A 140 -13.63 5.61 -17.70
N SER A 141 -14.68 5.81 -16.90
CA SER A 141 -15.36 7.10 -16.70
C SER A 141 -14.46 8.20 -16.11
N ILE A 142 -13.39 7.84 -15.39
CA ILE A 142 -12.46 8.77 -14.75
C ILE A 142 -11.01 8.62 -15.24
N ARG A 143 -10.75 7.61 -16.06
CA ARG A 143 -9.42 7.32 -16.58
C ARG A 143 -9.11 8.31 -17.70
N ASN A 144 -7.87 8.82 -17.70
CA ASN A 144 -7.39 9.59 -18.83
C ASN A 144 -7.06 8.63 -19.99
N ASP A 145 -7.56 8.94 -21.19
CA ASP A 145 -7.43 8.09 -22.39
C ASP A 145 -6.07 8.21 -23.10
N SER A 146 -5.09 8.89 -22.51
CA SER A 146 -3.73 8.92 -23.05
C SER A 146 -3.14 7.52 -23.17
N GLN A 147 -2.31 7.32 -24.20
CA GLN A 147 -1.57 6.06 -24.40
C GLN A 147 -0.75 5.68 -23.16
N GLN A 148 -0.13 6.67 -22.50
CA GLN A 148 0.64 6.48 -21.27
C GLN A 148 -0.19 5.87 -20.14
N CYS A 149 -1.45 6.30 -19.97
CA CYS A 149 -2.35 5.72 -18.97
C CYS A 149 -2.83 4.31 -19.34
N THR A 150 -3.00 4.04 -20.64
CA THR A 150 -3.31 2.69 -21.15
C THR A 150 -2.15 1.74 -20.89
N ASP A 151 -0.92 2.12 -21.24
CA ASP A 151 0.28 1.31 -21.02
C ASP A 151 0.50 1.03 -19.53
N MET A 152 0.25 2.02 -18.67
CA MET A 152 0.32 1.86 -17.20
C MET A 152 -0.72 0.84 -16.70
N LYS A 153 -1.96 0.92 -17.16
CA LYS A 153 -3.02 -0.06 -16.80
C LYS A 153 -2.64 -1.47 -17.26
N GLU A 154 -2.09 -1.59 -18.46
CA GLU A 154 -1.59 -2.87 -18.97
C GLU A 154 -0.45 -3.42 -18.13
N PHE A 155 0.52 -2.58 -17.72
CA PHE A 155 1.62 -2.99 -16.85
C PHE A 155 1.11 -3.56 -15.52
N PHE A 156 0.21 -2.87 -14.82
CA PHE A 156 -0.37 -3.37 -13.57
C PHE A 156 -1.19 -4.65 -13.73
N THR A 157 -1.70 -4.91 -14.93
CA THR A 157 -2.53 -6.07 -15.26
C THR A 157 -1.69 -7.28 -15.69
N LYS A 158 -0.73 -7.06 -16.58
CA LYS A 158 0.06 -8.11 -17.27
C LYS A 158 1.36 -8.45 -16.53
N CYS A 159 2.01 -7.46 -15.90
CA CYS A 159 3.26 -7.69 -15.19
C CYS A 159 2.99 -8.23 -13.78
N LYS A 160 3.32 -9.52 -13.57
CA LYS A 160 3.38 -10.11 -12.23
C LYS A 160 4.75 -9.76 -11.63
N PRO A 161 4.83 -9.31 -10.36
CA PRO A 161 6.11 -9.31 -9.65
C PRO A 161 6.69 -10.73 -9.71
N PRO A 162 8.02 -10.88 -9.85
CA PRO A 162 8.63 -12.20 -9.97
C PRO A 162 8.20 -13.07 -8.80
N ARG A 163 7.50 -14.17 -9.10
CA ARG A 163 7.14 -15.19 -8.13
C ARG A 163 8.26 -16.23 -8.15
N GLY A 164 9.20 -16.09 -7.23
CA GLY A 164 10.22 -17.10 -7.00
C GLY A 164 10.66 -17.07 -5.53
N PRO A 165 11.05 -18.22 -4.95
CA PRO A 165 11.83 -18.19 -3.72
C PRO A 165 13.09 -17.35 -3.96
N PRO A 166 13.67 -16.71 -2.91
CA PRO A 166 14.96 -16.06 -3.06
C PRO A 166 15.95 -17.06 -3.68
N PRO A 167 16.80 -16.65 -4.64
CA PRO A 167 17.78 -17.58 -5.21
C PRO A 167 18.61 -18.15 -4.06
N SER A 168 18.58 -19.47 -3.92
CA SER A 168 19.45 -20.23 -3.03
C SER A 168 20.88 -19.90 -3.41
N GLY A 169 21.71 -19.56 -2.42
CA GLY A 169 23.09 -19.11 -2.61
C GLY A 169 24.05 -20.20 -3.08
N GLU A 170 23.57 -21.21 -3.79
CA GLU A 170 24.36 -22.33 -4.32
C GLU A 170 24.60 -22.21 -5.84
N ASP A 171 23.99 -21.23 -6.50
CA ASP A 171 24.32 -20.81 -7.87
C ASP A 171 24.99 -19.42 -7.88
N MET A 172 26.00 -19.22 -7.00
CA MET A 172 26.90 -18.07 -6.99
C MET A 172 28.34 -18.52 -7.21
#